data_AF-A0A2N2XIB4-F1
#
_entry.id   AF-A0A2N2XIB4-F1
#
_cell.length_a   1.000
_cell.length_b   1.000
_cell.length_c   1.000
_cell.angle_alpha   90.00
_cell.angle_beta   90.00
_cell.angle_gamma   90.00
#
_symmetry.space_group_name_H-M   'P 1'
#
loop_
_entity.id
_entity.type
_entity.pdbx_description
1 polymer ?
#
loop_
_entity_poly.entity_id
_entity_poly.type
_entity_poly.pdbx_seq_one_letter_code
_entity_poly.pdbx_strand_id
1 'polypeptide(L)'
;MFSYKVFRKALFVLPLFLLGSTNLMAANAMPSVGGIQLEFILFALTLVGVALFHNKTMYVALAGLTVVLISKFIFAPGFSLIDHIIGSAGEEGEWRTLINLIGLLFGFGILAKYFEESRVPEFLPKYLPNDWKGGLVLLLLVMIISSFLDNIAAAMIGGTIALVVYKGRVHIGFLAAIIAASNAGGAGSVVGDTTTTLMWID
;
A
#
# COMPACT_ATOMS: atom_id res chain seq x y z
N MET A 1 10.21 10.65 -16.15
CA MET A 1 9.35 10.62 -17.34
C MET A 1 9.07 9.17 -17.69
N PHE A 2 8.09 8.55 -17.02
CA PHE A 2 7.68 7.18 -17.31
C PHE A 2 7.12 7.14 -18.73
N SER A 3 7.72 6.33 -19.61
CA SER A 3 7.35 6.30 -21.01
C SER A 3 5.94 5.72 -21.14
N TYR A 4 5.00 6.58 -21.52
CA TYR A 4 3.58 6.33 -21.79
C TYR A 4 3.32 5.05 -22.62
N LYS A 5 4.31 4.59 -23.38
CA LYS A 5 4.28 3.37 -24.21
C LYS A 5 4.32 2.05 -23.44
N VAL A 6 5.04 1.96 -22.32
CA VAL A 6 5.08 0.73 -21.49
C VAL A 6 3.75 0.58 -20.73
N PHE A 7 3.23 1.71 -20.25
CA PHE A 7 1.96 1.82 -19.55
C PHE A 7 0.76 1.40 -20.41
N ARG A 8 0.73 1.78 -21.70
CA ARG A 8 -0.32 1.35 -22.64
C ARG A 8 -0.38 -0.17 -22.76
N LYS A 9 0.78 -0.86 -22.81
CA LYS A 9 0.82 -2.33 -22.90
C LYS A 9 0.29 -3.01 -21.63
N ALA A 10 0.62 -2.50 -20.43
CA ALA A 10 0.08 -3.03 -19.17
C ALA A 10 -1.45 -2.86 -19.07
N LEU A 11 -1.97 -1.70 -19.50
CA LEU A 11 -3.42 -1.42 -19.57
C LEU A 11 -4.15 -2.35 -20.56
N PHE A 12 -3.48 -2.82 -21.60
CA PHE A 12 -4.03 -3.76 -22.58
C PHE A 12 -3.95 -5.25 -22.17
N VAL A 13 -3.09 -5.61 -21.21
CA VAL A 13 -2.98 -7.00 -20.71
C VAL A 13 -4.02 -7.29 -19.60
N LEU A 14 -4.38 -6.29 -18.80
CA LEU A 14 -5.43 -6.39 -17.77
C LEU A 14 -6.80 -6.87 -18.27
N PRO A 15 -7.33 -6.39 -19.42
CA PRO A 15 -8.60 -6.90 -19.95
C PRO A 15 -8.47 -8.27 -20.64
N LEU A 16 -7.26 -8.71 -21.02
CA LEU A 16 -7.08 -9.99 -21.70
C LEU A 16 -7.18 -11.20 -20.75
N PHE A 17 -6.94 -11.00 -19.45
CA PHE A 17 -7.12 -12.03 -18.41
C PHE A 17 -8.58 -12.15 -17.92
N LEU A 18 -9.44 -11.18 -18.24
CA LEU A 18 -10.82 -11.09 -17.75
C LEU A 18 -11.86 -11.66 -18.72
N LEU A 19 -11.45 -12.22 -19.86
CA LEU A 19 -12.39 -12.72 -20.89
C LEU A 19 -12.80 -14.20 -20.72
N GLY A 20 -12.37 -14.87 -19.64
CA GLY A 20 -12.75 -16.25 -19.34
C GLY A 20 -13.84 -16.33 -18.28
N SER A 21 -14.92 -17.05 -18.57
CA SER A 21 -16.03 -17.46 -17.69
C SER A 21 -16.93 -16.35 -17.13
N THR A 22 -17.99 -16.05 -17.86
CA THR A 22 -19.20 -15.40 -17.32
C THR A 22 -20.01 -16.44 -16.53
N ASN A 23 -19.75 -16.57 -15.23
CA ASN A 23 -20.74 -17.13 -14.31
C ASN A 23 -21.64 -15.97 -13.85
N LEU A 24 -22.47 -15.47 -14.77
CA LEU A 24 -23.61 -14.66 -14.39
C LEU A 24 -24.63 -15.61 -13.73
N MET A 25 -25.11 -15.23 -12.55
CA MET A 25 -26.27 -15.79 -11.83
C MET A 25 -25.99 -16.91 -10.81
N ALA A 26 -25.36 -16.54 -9.69
CA ALA A 26 -25.87 -16.98 -8.40
C ALA A 26 -26.55 -15.77 -7.74
N ALA A 27 -27.83 -15.89 -7.38
CA ALA A 27 -28.71 -14.76 -7.01
C ALA A 27 -28.26 -13.94 -5.78
N ASN A 28 -27.26 -14.42 -5.03
CA ASN A 28 -26.77 -13.81 -3.79
C ASN A 28 -25.24 -13.63 -3.75
N ALA A 29 -24.56 -13.64 -4.90
CA ALA A 29 -23.10 -13.54 -4.95
C ALA A 29 -22.64 -12.34 -5.80
N MET A 30 -21.62 -11.65 -5.31
CA MET A 30 -20.89 -10.62 -6.04
C MET A 30 -20.47 -11.15 -7.43
N PRO A 31 -20.70 -10.40 -8.53
CA PRO A 31 -20.26 -10.80 -9.85
C PRO A 31 -18.77 -11.12 -9.87
N SER A 32 -18.38 -12.18 -10.56
CA SER A 32 -16.99 -12.54 -10.75
C SER A 32 -16.65 -12.64 -12.23
N VAL A 33 -15.43 -12.27 -12.55
CA VAL A 33 -14.88 -12.31 -13.91
C VAL A 33 -13.56 -13.05 -13.85
N GLY A 34 -13.43 -14.17 -14.58
CA GLY A 34 -12.24 -15.02 -14.50
C GLY A 34 -11.94 -15.57 -13.10
N GLY A 35 -12.97 -15.75 -12.25
CA GLY A 35 -12.81 -16.21 -10.86
C GLY A 35 -12.43 -15.12 -9.85
N ILE A 36 -12.24 -13.87 -10.28
CA ILE A 36 -11.95 -12.72 -9.41
C ILE A 36 -13.25 -11.96 -9.14
N GLN A 37 -13.58 -11.70 -7.88
CA GLN A 37 -14.77 -10.91 -7.52
C GLN A 37 -14.64 -9.45 -7.97
N LEU A 38 -15.76 -8.85 -8.36
CA LEU A 38 -15.82 -7.49 -8.90
C LEU A 38 -15.19 -6.45 -7.96
N GLU A 39 -15.37 -6.58 -6.65
CA GLU A 39 -14.80 -5.67 -5.65
C GLU A 39 -13.26 -5.62 -5.70
N PHE A 40 -12.58 -6.75 -5.90
CA PHE A 40 -11.13 -6.78 -6.06
C PHE A 40 -10.67 -6.13 -7.37
N ILE A 41 -11.46 -6.29 -8.44
CA ILE A 41 -11.18 -5.64 -9.74
C ILE A 41 -11.31 -4.13 -9.60
N LEU A 42 -12.40 -3.65 -8.99
CA LEU A 42 -12.64 -2.22 -8.74
C LEU A 42 -11.58 -1.62 -7.80
N PHE A 43 -11.17 -2.36 -6.78
CA PHE A 43 -10.08 -1.96 -5.90
C PHE A 43 -8.75 -1.86 -6.65
N ALA A 44 -8.40 -2.85 -7.47
CA ALA A 44 -7.19 -2.81 -8.30
C ALA A 44 -7.21 -1.64 -9.30
N LEU A 45 -8.35 -1.37 -9.92
CA LEU A 45 -8.54 -0.20 -10.79
C LEU A 45 -8.38 1.12 -10.02
N THR A 46 -8.82 1.17 -8.76
CA THR A 46 -8.61 2.33 -7.89
C THR A 46 -7.12 2.55 -7.64
N LEU A 47 -6.35 1.50 -7.34
CA LEU A 47 -4.89 1.58 -7.16
C LEU A 47 -4.18 2.06 -8.45
N VAL A 48 -4.58 1.53 -9.61
CA VAL A 48 -4.06 2.00 -10.91
C VAL A 48 -4.42 3.47 -11.12
N GLY A 49 -5.63 3.88 -10.77
CA GLY A 49 -6.06 5.28 -10.79
C GLY A 49 -5.20 6.17 -9.91
N VAL A 50 -4.90 5.75 -8.68
CA VAL A 50 -4.04 6.49 -7.75
C VAL A 50 -2.62 6.66 -8.33
N ALA A 51 -2.07 5.59 -8.93
CA ALA A 51 -0.76 5.65 -9.57
C ALA A 51 -0.74 6.60 -10.79
N LEU A 52 -1.81 6.62 -11.59
CA LEU A 52 -1.94 7.49 -12.74
C LEU A 52 -2.14 8.96 -12.38
N PHE A 53 -3.03 9.21 -11.42
CA PHE A 53 -3.46 10.54 -11.01
C PHE A 53 -2.89 10.89 -9.63
N HIS A 54 -1.58 10.72 -9.46
CA HIS A 54 -0.87 10.96 -8.20
C HIS A 54 -0.99 12.40 -7.66
N ASN A 55 -1.43 13.37 -8.47
CA ASN A 55 -1.70 14.74 -8.01
C ASN A 55 -3.11 14.92 -7.38
N LYS A 56 -3.96 13.89 -7.46
CA LYS A 56 -5.35 13.88 -6.98
C LYS A 56 -5.68 12.57 -6.28
N THR A 57 -4.69 11.95 -5.62
CA THR A 57 -4.79 10.64 -4.96
C THR A 57 -6.02 10.52 -4.07
N MET A 58 -6.29 11.53 -3.23
CA MET A 58 -7.45 11.56 -2.33
C MET A 58 -8.78 11.44 -3.09
N TYR A 59 -8.95 12.20 -4.16
CA TYR A 59 -10.19 12.18 -4.96
C TYR A 59 -10.38 10.84 -5.66
N VAL A 60 -9.29 10.24 -6.17
CA VAL A 60 -9.36 8.93 -6.81
C VAL A 60 -9.66 7.83 -5.81
N ALA A 61 -9.06 7.86 -4.62
CA ALA A 61 -9.34 6.91 -3.55
C ALA A 61 -10.81 6.99 -3.10
N LEU A 62 -11.34 8.21 -2.90
CA LEU A 62 -12.75 8.42 -2.54
C LEU A 62 -13.72 7.99 -3.65
N ALA A 63 -13.40 8.30 -4.91
CA ALA A 63 -14.20 7.86 -6.04
C ALA A 63 -14.19 6.32 -6.15
N GLY A 64 -13.03 5.69 -6.00
CA GLY A 64 -12.90 4.24 -5.99
C GLY A 64 -13.70 3.57 -4.86
N LEU A 65 -13.58 4.09 -3.64
CA LEU A 65 -14.38 3.63 -2.49
C LEU A 65 -15.88 3.76 -2.77
N THR A 66 -16.31 4.90 -3.31
CA THR A 66 -17.72 5.14 -3.65
C THR A 66 -18.22 4.13 -4.67
N VAL A 67 -17.43 3.86 -5.71
CA VAL A 67 -17.77 2.87 -6.75
C VAL A 67 -17.87 1.46 -6.16
N VAL A 68 -16.94 1.06 -5.28
CA VAL A 68 -16.98 -0.24 -4.60
C VAL A 68 -18.24 -0.35 -3.73
N LEU A 69 -18.56 0.67 -2.94
CA LEU A 69 -19.76 0.67 -2.09
C LEU A 69 -21.05 0.59 -2.90
N ILE A 70 -21.19 1.40 -3.95
CA ILE A 70 -22.34 1.34 -4.86
C ILE A 70 -22.47 -0.06 -5.47
N SER A 71 -21.35 -0.67 -5.89
CA SER A 71 -21.38 -2.04 -6.41
C SER A 71 -21.86 -3.06 -5.38
N LYS A 72 -21.47 -2.94 -4.10
CA LYS A 72 -21.99 -3.79 -3.02
C LYS A 72 -23.49 -3.58 -2.82
N PHE A 73 -23.97 -2.34 -2.79
CA PHE A 73 -25.42 -2.07 -2.63
C PHE A 73 -26.27 -2.60 -3.79
N ILE A 74 -25.75 -2.62 -5.02
CA ILE A 74 -26.49 -3.11 -6.20
C ILE A 74 -26.47 -4.64 -6.28
N PHE A 75 -25.32 -5.26 -6.01
CA PHE A 75 -25.10 -6.68 -6.32
C PHE A 75 -25.13 -7.62 -5.11
N ALA A 76 -25.09 -7.12 -3.88
CA ALA A 76 -25.17 -7.91 -2.65
C ALA A 76 -26.48 -7.61 -1.90
N PRO A 77 -27.60 -8.27 -2.26
CA PRO A 77 -28.87 -8.09 -1.56
C PRO A 77 -28.73 -8.59 -0.11
N GLY A 78 -28.67 -7.66 0.85
CA GLY A 78 -28.40 -7.94 2.27
C GLY A 78 -27.19 -7.21 2.84
N PHE A 79 -26.39 -6.53 2.01
CA PHE A 79 -25.30 -5.69 2.51
C PHE A 79 -25.85 -4.47 3.27
N SER A 80 -25.46 -4.35 4.54
CA SER A 80 -25.71 -3.20 5.39
C SER A 80 -24.38 -2.67 5.90
N LEU A 81 -24.04 -1.45 5.48
CA LEU A 81 -22.79 -0.80 5.86
C LEU A 81 -22.72 -0.54 7.38
N ILE A 82 -23.88 -0.28 8.00
CA ILE A 82 -23.99 -0.05 9.44
C ILE A 82 -23.71 -1.35 10.20
N ASP A 83 -24.34 -2.46 9.79
CA ASP A 83 -24.15 -3.75 10.43
C ASP A 83 -22.70 -4.25 10.24
N HIS A 84 -22.09 -3.97 9.10
CA HIS A 84 -20.68 -4.32 8.84
C HIS A 84 -19.69 -3.56 9.74
N ILE A 85 -19.97 -2.27 10.02
CA ILE A 85 -19.10 -1.45 10.89
C ILE A 85 -19.37 -1.72 12.36
N ILE A 86 -20.63 -1.66 12.80
CA ILE A 86 -20.99 -1.64 14.23
C ILE A 86 -21.30 -3.06 14.74
N GLY A 87 -21.73 -3.96 13.86
CA GLY A 87 -22.24 -5.29 14.22
C GLY A 87 -23.76 -5.29 14.36
N SER A 88 -24.34 -6.49 14.28
CA SER A 88 -25.78 -6.71 14.41
C SER A 88 -26.06 -8.01 15.17
N ALA A 89 -27.08 -7.98 16.03
CA ALA A 89 -27.70 -9.15 16.69
C ALA A 89 -26.83 -10.40 16.91
N GLY A 90 -25.68 -10.25 17.57
CA GLY A 90 -24.80 -11.36 17.96
C GLY A 90 -23.49 -11.48 17.17
N GLU A 91 -23.31 -10.70 16.11
CA GLU A 91 -22.05 -10.58 15.36
C GLU A 91 -21.36 -9.24 15.68
N GLU A 92 -20.08 -9.27 16.07
CA GLU A 92 -19.28 -8.04 16.23
C GLU A 92 -18.92 -7.46 14.85
N GLY A 93 -19.15 -6.16 14.66
CA GLY A 93 -18.70 -5.45 13.47
C GLY A 93 -17.22 -5.04 13.54
N GLU A 94 -16.71 -4.43 12.47
CA GLU A 94 -15.28 -4.10 12.32
C GLU A 94 -14.85 -2.78 13.01
N TRP A 95 -15.69 -2.16 13.83
CA TRP A 95 -15.40 -0.87 14.47
C TRP A 95 -14.10 -0.88 15.29
N ARG A 96 -13.79 -2.00 15.96
CA ARG A 96 -12.55 -2.17 16.73
C ARG A 96 -11.33 -2.11 15.81
N THR A 97 -11.39 -2.84 14.70
CA THR A 97 -10.34 -2.86 13.67
C THR A 97 -10.15 -1.47 13.06
N LEU A 98 -11.23 -0.74 12.76
CA LEU A 98 -11.14 0.63 12.23
C LEU A 98 -10.48 1.60 13.23
N ILE A 99 -10.83 1.53 14.52
CA ILE A 99 -10.20 2.36 15.55
C ILE A 99 -8.72 2.00 15.68
N ASN A 100 -8.37 0.72 15.69
CA ASN A 100 -6.99 0.26 15.75
C ASN A 100 -6.19 0.77 14.54
N LEU A 101 -6.75 0.67 13.33
CA LEU A 101 -6.13 1.19 12.11
C LEU A 101 -5.92 2.70 12.14
N ILE A 102 -6.92 3.46 12.57
CA ILE A 102 -6.79 4.91 12.71
C ILE A 102 -5.68 5.24 13.70
N GLY A 103 -5.72 4.66 14.91
CA GLY A 103 -4.72 4.89 15.94
C GLY A 103 -3.30 4.53 15.48
N LEU A 104 -3.16 3.41 14.78
CA LEU A 104 -1.89 2.93 14.26
C LEU A 104 -1.35 3.80 13.13
N LEU A 105 -2.18 4.18 12.15
CA LEU A 105 -1.77 5.07 11.05
C LEU A 105 -1.32 6.44 11.57
N PHE A 106 -2.05 7.01 12.53
CA PHE A 106 -1.63 8.24 13.20
C PHE A 106 -0.34 8.02 14.01
N GLY A 107 -0.25 6.91 14.74
CA GLY A 107 0.93 6.54 15.53
C GLY A 107 2.20 6.45 14.67
N PHE A 108 2.14 5.77 13.53
CA PHE A 108 3.25 5.69 12.58
C PHE A 108 3.59 7.05 12.00
N GLY A 109 2.60 7.84 11.59
CA GLY A 109 2.85 9.19 11.09
C GLY A 109 3.57 10.08 12.12
N ILE A 110 3.19 9.98 13.40
CA ILE A 110 3.86 10.70 14.49
C ILE A 110 5.28 10.16 14.69
N LEU A 111 5.45 8.84 14.78
CA LEU A 111 6.76 8.20 14.97
C LEU A 111 7.73 8.54 13.84
N ALA A 112 7.27 8.47 12.60
CA ALA A 112 8.02 8.84 11.41
C ALA A 112 8.46 10.31 11.46
N LYS A 113 7.55 11.21 11.84
CA LYS A 113 7.87 12.63 12.00
C LYS A 113 8.93 12.87 13.09
N TYR A 114 8.80 12.25 14.25
CA TYR A 114 9.82 12.35 15.31
C TYR A 114 11.17 11.79 14.86
N PHE A 115 11.16 10.66 14.14
CA PHE A 115 12.39 10.07 13.61
C PHE A 115 13.07 10.98 12.58
N GLU A 116 12.31 11.62 11.69
CA GLU A 116 12.82 12.61 10.75
C GLU A 116 13.41 13.84 11.47
N GLU A 117 12.67 14.41 12.43
CA GLU A 117 13.10 15.59 13.20
C GLU A 117 14.31 15.32 14.10
N SER A 118 14.52 14.06 14.52
CA SER A 118 15.64 13.66 15.38
C SER A 118 17.03 13.75 14.71
N ARG A 119 17.08 14.04 13.40
CA ARG A 119 18.30 14.03 12.58
C ARG A 119 19.04 12.70 12.51
N VAL A 120 18.49 11.61 13.05
CA VAL A 120 19.03 10.25 12.88
C VAL A 120 19.33 9.93 11.40
N PRO A 121 18.45 10.27 10.43
CA PRO A 121 18.73 10.12 9.00
C PRO A 121 20.01 10.82 8.50
N GLU A 122 20.41 11.94 9.12
CA GLU A 122 21.60 12.70 8.72
C GLU A 122 22.92 12.02 9.14
N PHE A 123 22.88 11.19 10.18
CA PHE A 123 24.05 10.46 10.67
C PHE A 123 24.22 9.08 10.02
N LEU A 124 23.13 8.46 9.58
CA LEU A 124 23.12 7.17 8.88
C LEU A 124 24.12 7.07 7.70
N PRO A 125 24.30 8.11 6.84
CA PRO A 125 25.30 8.11 5.78
C PRO A 125 26.73 7.83 6.25
N LYS A 126 27.09 8.21 7.49
CA LYS A 126 28.45 8.04 8.03
C LYS A 126 28.81 6.57 8.30
N TYR A 127 27.80 5.72 8.47
CA TYR A 127 27.97 4.29 8.69
C TYR A 127 27.94 3.49 7.39
N LEU A 128 27.70 4.13 6.24
CA LEU A 128 27.74 3.46 4.95
C LEU A 128 29.20 3.22 4.52
N PRO A 129 29.54 2.00 4.06
CA PRO A 129 30.81 1.75 3.42
C PRO A 129 30.99 2.64 2.20
N ASN A 130 32.21 3.17 2.00
CA ASN A 130 32.57 3.97 0.81
C ASN A 130 32.81 3.11 -0.45
N ASP A 131 32.61 1.80 -0.35
CA ASP A 131 32.79 0.85 -1.45
C ASP A 131 31.45 0.52 -2.15
N TRP A 132 31.50 -0.37 -3.15
CA TRP A 132 30.32 -0.89 -3.86
C TRP A 132 29.23 -1.47 -2.93
N LYS A 133 29.61 -1.90 -1.73
CA LYS A 133 28.69 -2.43 -0.70
C LYS A 133 27.77 -1.37 -0.11
N GLY A 134 28.08 -0.07 -0.25
CA GLY A 134 27.29 1.02 0.31
C GLY A 134 25.81 0.96 -0.08
N GLY A 135 25.51 0.58 -1.33
CA GLY A 135 24.14 0.43 -1.81
C GLY A 135 23.40 -0.72 -1.12
N LEU A 136 24.06 -1.87 -0.95
CA LEU A 136 23.48 -3.03 -0.28
C LEU A 136 23.25 -2.76 1.21
N VAL A 137 24.22 -2.14 1.89
CA VAL A 137 24.09 -1.76 3.29
C VAL A 137 22.96 -0.75 3.48
N LEU A 138 22.79 0.20 2.55
CA LEU A 138 21.65 1.12 2.60
C LEU A 138 20.31 0.39 2.50
N LEU A 139 20.17 -0.60 1.61
CA LEU A 139 18.95 -1.40 1.52
C LEU A 139 18.67 -2.17 2.82
N LEU A 140 19.70 -2.76 3.44
CA LEU A 140 19.58 -3.41 4.75
C LEU A 140 19.18 -2.42 5.84
N LEU A 141 19.74 -1.22 5.85
CA LEU A 141 19.37 -0.16 6.80
C LEU A 141 17.92 0.25 6.60
N VAL A 142 17.46 0.44 5.37
CA VAL A 142 16.05 0.74 5.06
C VAL A 142 15.14 -0.38 5.55
N MET A 143 15.52 -1.64 5.32
CA MET A 143 14.77 -2.80 5.79
C MET A 143 14.66 -2.81 7.33
N ILE A 144 15.74 -2.51 8.05
CA ILE A 144 15.73 -2.41 9.52
C ILE A 144 14.89 -1.21 10.00
N ILE A 145 15.03 -0.05 9.36
CA ILE A 145 14.22 1.13 9.71
C ILE A 145 12.73 0.84 9.49
N SER A 146 12.38 0.16 8.41
CA SER A 146 11.01 -0.22 8.08
C SER A 146 10.42 -1.31 8.97
N SER A 147 11.23 -1.98 9.81
CA SER A 147 10.66 -2.84 10.85
C SER A 147 10.05 -2.05 12.00
N PHE A 148 10.34 -0.75 12.11
CA PHE A 148 9.82 0.12 13.17
C PHE A 148 8.95 1.26 12.65
N LEU A 149 9.22 1.75 11.44
CA LEU A 149 8.45 2.79 10.76
C LEU A 149 7.57 2.18 9.67
N ASP A 150 6.56 2.92 9.24
CA ASP A 150 5.77 2.53 8.08
C ASP A 150 6.61 2.50 6.80
N ASN A 151 6.19 1.62 5.88
CA ASN A 151 6.86 1.37 4.61
C ASN A 151 7.07 2.63 3.74
N ILE A 152 6.19 3.63 3.85
CA ILE A 152 6.29 4.88 3.09
C ILE A 152 7.37 5.76 3.72
N ALA A 153 7.34 6.01 5.03
CA ALA A 153 8.36 6.81 5.69
C ALA A 153 9.77 6.21 5.54
N ALA A 154 9.91 4.89 5.75
CA ALA A 154 11.19 4.21 5.58
C ALA A 154 11.74 4.34 4.15
N ALA A 155 10.87 4.21 3.13
CA ALA A 155 11.26 4.43 1.73
C ALA A 155 11.66 5.88 1.45
N MET A 156 10.93 6.86 2.01
CA MET A 156 11.28 8.28 1.84
C MET A 156 12.62 8.62 2.49
N ILE A 157 12.86 8.15 3.71
CA ILE A 157 14.14 8.32 4.43
C ILE A 157 15.28 7.63 3.66
N GLY A 158 15.08 6.38 3.21
CA GLY A 158 16.06 5.67 2.39
C GLY A 158 16.38 6.39 1.08
N GLY A 159 15.35 6.94 0.42
CA GLY A 159 15.47 7.70 -0.82
C GLY A 159 16.24 9.02 -0.62
N THR A 160 15.95 9.77 0.44
CA THR A 160 16.68 11.02 0.75
C THR A 160 18.14 10.74 1.10
N ILE A 161 18.41 9.70 1.91
CA ILE A 161 19.79 9.25 2.20
C ILE A 161 20.51 8.86 0.89
N ALA A 162 19.87 8.08 0.02
CA ALA A 162 20.46 7.68 -1.27
C ALA A 162 20.81 8.91 -2.13
N LEU A 163 19.92 9.90 -2.20
CA LEU A 163 20.17 11.12 -2.97
C LEU A 163 21.37 11.90 -2.41
N VAL A 164 21.54 11.97 -1.10
CA VAL A 164 22.68 12.65 -0.46
C VAL A 164 23.98 11.88 -0.70
N VAL A 165 24.00 10.57 -0.43
CA VAL A 165 25.20 9.72 -0.53
C VAL A 165 25.70 9.62 -1.97
N TYR A 166 24.79 9.43 -2.92
CA TYR A 166 25.12 9.30 -4.34
C TYR A 166 25.11 10.65 -5.09
N LYS A 167 25.06 11.77 -4.38
CA LYS A 167 25.11 13.14 -4.95
C LYS A 167 24.11 13.34 -6.10
N GLY A 168 22.87 12.88 -5.89
CA GLY A 168 21.78 12.93 -6.85
C GLY A 168 21.85 11.89 -7.98
N ARG A 169 22.90 11.06 -8.07
CA ARG A 169 23.05 10.03 -9.12
C ARG A 169 22.36 8.71 -8.76
N VAL A 170 21.08 8.79 -8.40
CA VAL A 170 20.27 7.60 -8.05
C VAL A 170 19.44 7.17 -9.26
N HIS A 171 19.59 5.93 -9.68
CA HIS A 171 18.81 5.37 -10.79
C HIS A 171 17.48 4.80 -10.29
N ILE A 172 16.48 4.76 -11.18
CA ILE A 172 15.11 4.33 -10.84
C ILE A 172 15.06 2.89 -10.28
N GLY A 173 15.95 2.02 -10.74
CA GLY A 173 16.07 0.65 -10.24
C GLY A 173 16.48 0.59 -8.77
N PHE A 174 17.37 1.48 -8.33
CA PHE A 174 17.76 1.56 -6.91
C PHE A 174 16.65 2.14 -6.04
N LEU A 175 15.90 3.13 -6.54
CA LEU A 175 14.69 3.60 -5.86
C LEU A 175 13.66 2.49 -5.71
N ALA A 176 13.45 1.68 -6.76
CA ALA A 176 12.58 0.51 -6.69
C ALA A 176 13.10 -0.53 -5.68
N ALA A 177 14.42 -0.73 -5.60
CA ALA A 177 15.03 -1.60 -4.59
C ALA A 177 14.84 -1.08 -3.16
N ILE A 178 14.92 0.24 -2.94
CA ILE A 178 14.63 0.87 -1.64
C ILE A 178 13.17 0.63 -1.23
N ILE A 179 12.23 0.81 -2.17
CA ILE A 179 10.79 0.53 -1.93
C ILE A 179 10.57 -0.96 -1.62
N ALA A 180 11.27 -1.85 -2.33
CA ALA A 180 11.19 -3.29 -2.05
C ALA A 180 11.79 -3.64 -0.68
N ALA A 181 12.90 -3.01 -0.31
CA ALA A 181 13.56 -3.22 0.98
C ALA A 181 12.72 -2.71 2.16
N SER A 182 12.03 -1.56 2.01
CA SER A 182 11.13 -1.07 3.05
C SER A 182 9.97 -2.05 3.27
N ASN A 183 9.30 -2.45 2.19
CA ASN A 183 8.18 -3.40 2.27
C ASN A 183 8.60 -4.77 2.86
N ALA A 184 9.79 -5.27 2.50
CA ALA A 184 10.35 -6.48 3.09
C ALA A 184 10.63 -6.34 4.60
N GLY A 185 11.06 -5.16 5.04
CA GLY A 185 11.28 -4.87 6.46
C GLY A 185 9.99 -4.81 7.27
N GLY A 186 8.96 -4.15 6.73
CA GLY A 186 7.65 -4.04 7.38
C GLY A 186 6.92 -5.38 7.51
N ALA A 187 7.01 -6.24 6.49
CA ALA A 187 6.40 -7.57 6.51
C ALA A 187 6.94 -8.49 7.63
N GLY A 188 8.19 -8.30 8.05
CA GLY A 188 8.82 -9.09 9.12
C GLY A 188 8.55 -8.58 10.54
N SER A 189 7.80 -7.48 10.71
CA SER A 189 7.61 -6.82 11.99
C SER A 189 6.14 -6.67 12.36
N VAL A 190 5.84 -6.90 13.64
CA VAL A 190 4.50 -6.69 14.21
C VAL A 190 4.06 -5.22 14.19
N VAL A 191 5.01 -4.30 14.04
CA VAL A 191 4.79 -2.84 14.03
C VAL A 191 5.12 -2.22 12.67
N GLY A 192 5.87 -2.91 11.80
CA GLY A 192 6.43 -2.25 10.60
C GLY A 192 5.45 -2.08 9.43
N ASP A 193 4.42 -2.91 9.35
CA ASP A 193 3.39 -2.82 8.28
C ASP A 193 1.98 -2.96 8.84
N THR A 194 1.05 -2.17 8.31
CA THR A 194 -0.34 -2.17 8.77
C THR A 194 -1.02 -3.52 8.57
N THR A 195 -0.65 -4.26 7.52
CA THR A 195 -1.20 -5.60 7.24
C THR A 195 -0.71 -6.60 8.28
N THR A 196 0.57 -6.55 8.64
CA THR A 196 1.15 -7.44 9.66
C THR A 196 0.58 -7.12 11.03
N THR A 197 0.45 -5.84 11.39
CA THR A 197 -0.10 -5.48 12.70
C THR A 197 -1.55 -5.93 12.85
N LEU A 198 -2.35 -5.88 11.79
CA LEU A 198 -3.72 -6.40 11.80
C LEU A 198 -3.76 -7.91 12.09
N MET A 199 -2.90 -8.71 11.44
CA MET A 199 -2.83 -10.16 11.70
C MET A 199 -2.47 -10.51 13.16
N TRP A 200 -1.88 -9.58 13.90
CA TRP A 200 -1.46 -9.77 15.30
C TRP A 200 -2.46 -9.21 16.32
N ILE A 201 -3.42 -8.38 15.88
CA ILE A 201 -4.41 -7.72 16.73
C ILE A 201 -5.77 -8.45 16.69
N ASP A 202 -5.96 -9.37 15.75
CA ASP A 202 -7.07 -10.34 15.69
C ASP A 202 -6.91 -11.47 16.73
#